data_AF-A0A6V7JEZ6-F1
#
_entry.id   AF-A0A6V7JEZ6-F1
#
_cell.length_a   1.000
_cell.length_b   1.000
_cell.length_c   1.000
_cell.angle_alpha   90.00
_cell.angle_beta   90.00
_cell.angle_gamma   90.00
#
_symmetry.space_group_name_H-M   'P 1'
#
loop_
_entity.id
_entity.type
_entity.pdbx_description
1 polymer ?
#
loop_
_entity_poly.entity_id
_entity_poly.type
_entity_poly.pdbx_seq_one_letter_code
_entity_poly.pdbx_strand_id
1 'polypeptide(L)' 'EIGECFKVLDDADDCRAVLLTAAGKAFCAGLDLKEAMTMGQEIAEHDDVARKCRVLEKRIKLYQDAFLSIEK' A
#
# COMPACT_ATOMS: atom_id res chain seq x y z
N GLU A 1 -9.20 1.97 1.93
CA GLU A 1 -7.92 1.44 2.48
C GLU A 1 -7.17 2.51 3.29
N ILE A 2 -6.00 2.20 3.87
CA ILE A 2 -5.18 3.13 4.69
C ILE A 2 -4.99 4.50 4.03
N GLY A 3 -4.71 4.53 2.73
CA GLY A 3 -4.49 5.77 1.98
C GLY A 3 -5.72 6.67 1.86
N GLU A 4 -6.93 6.13 1.95
CA GLU A 4 -8.17 6.93 1.97
C GLU A 4 -8.51 7.38 3.39
N CYS A 5 -8.25 6.52 4.37
CA CYS A 5 -8.45 6.85 5.78
C CYS A 5 -7.67 8.11 6.18
N PHE A 6 -6.37 8.16 5.87
CA PHE A 6 -5.54 9.32 6.20
C PHE A 6 -5.90 10.57 5.40
N LYS A 7 -6.35 10.45 4.14
CA LYS A 7 -6.88 11.61 3.40
C LYS A 7 -8.12 12.22 4.05
N VAL A 8 -9.02 11.40 4.59
CA VAL A 8 -10.21 11.88 5.29
C VAL A 8 -9.83 12.53 6.64
N LEU A 9 -8.81 12.00 7.32
CA LEU A 9 -8.32 12.55 8.58
C LEU A 9 -7.55 13.86 8.39
N ASP A 10 -6.88 14.06 7.26
CA ASP A 10 -6.18 15.30 6.89
C ASP A 10 -7.17 16.49 6.80
N ASP A 11 -8.37 16.26 6.27
CA ASP A 11 -9.43 17.27 6.18
C ASP A 11 -10.22 17.45 7.51
N ALA A 12 -9.89 16.70 8.58
CA ALA A 12 -10.64 16.73 9.84
C ALA A 12 -10.02 17.71 10.85
N ASP A 13 -10.51 18.95 10.86
CA ASP A 13 -10.02 20.05 11.72
C ASP A 13 -10.00 19.73 13.24
N ASP A 14 -10.81 18.78 13.70
CA ASP A 14 -10.88 18.34 15.09
C ASP A 14 -9.87 17.21 15.43
N CYS A 15 -9.27 16.59 14.41
CA CYS A 15 -8.22 15.59 14.56
C CYS A 15 -6.86 16.24 14.80
N ARG A 16 -6.22 15.94 15.94
CA ARG A 16 -4.91 16.51 16.30
C ARG A 16 -3.79 15.49 16.41
N ALA A 17 -4.16 14.21 16.48
CA ALA A 17 -3.24 13.10 16.60
C ALA A 17 -3.96 11.82 16.16
N VAL A 18 -3.23 10.96 15.46
CA VAL A 18 -3.71 9.64 15.04
C VAL A 18 -2.90 8.57 15.76
N LEU A 19 -3.59 7.64 16.43
CA LEU A 19 -2.95 6.45 17.01
C LEU A 19 -3.21 5.25 16.10
N LEU A 20 -2.20 4.85 15.33
CA LEU A 20 -2.26 3.63 14.53
C LEU A 20 -1.87 2.43 15.39
N THR A 21 -2.80 1.49 15.58
CA THR A 21 -2.59 0.24 16.32
C THR A 21 -3.02 -0.96 15.49
N ALA A 22 -2.65 -2.16 15.93
CA ALA A 22 -3.11 -3.40 15.35
C ALA A 22 -3.67 -4.33 16.43
N ALA A 23 -4.64 -5.15 16.04
CA ALA A 23 -5.17 -6.19 16.91
C ALA A 23 -4.27 -7.44 16.89
N GLY A 24 -4.12 -8.08 18.05
CA GLY A 24 -3.45 -9.37 18.18
C GLY A 24 -1.99 -9.28 18.61
N LYS A 25 -1.18 -10.27 18.21
CA LYS A 25 0.17 -10.51 18.75
C LYS A 25 1.28 -9.70 18.08
N ALA A 26 1.02 -9.14 16.90
CA ALA A 26 2.00 -8.41 16.11
C ALA A 26 1.31 -7.25 15.39
N PHE A 27 2.06 -6.18 15.14
CA PHE A 27 1.54 -5.00 14.46
C PHE A 27 1.18 -5.29 12.99
N CYS A 28 2.15 -5.78 12.23
CA CYS A 28 1.98 -6.21 10.85
C CYS A 28 3.05 -7.27 10.53
N ALA A 29 2.69 -8.32 9.79
CA ALA A 29 3.64 -9.35 9.34
C ALA A 29 4.32 -9.00 8.00
N GLY A 30 4.04 -7.82 7.45
CA GLY A 30 4.53 -7.39 6.14
C GLY A 30 3.58 -7.75 5.01
N LEU A 31 4.14 -7.91 3.81
CA LEU A 31 3.39 -8.20 2.58
C LEU A 31 2.69 -9.56 2.65
N ASP A 32 1.42 -9.61 2.21
CA ASP A 32 0.69 -10.87 2.08
C ASP A 32 1.28 -11.73 0.94
N LEU A 33 1.67 -12.96 1.27
CA LEU A 33 2.32 -13.85 0.31
C LEU A 33 1.40 -14.27 -0.85
N LYS A 34 0.10 -14.42 -0.62
CA LYS A 34 -0.86 -14.77 -1.69
C LYS A 34 -1.05 -13.59 -2.64
N GLU A 35 -1.13 -12.38 -2.11
CA GLU A 35 -1.18 -11.17 -2.92
C GLU A 35 0.11 -10.99 -3.73
N ALA A 36 1.27 -11.22 -3.11
CA ALA A 36 2.57 -11.20 -3.79
C ALA A 36 2.64 -12.22 -4.93
N MET A 37 2.13 -13.44 -4.74
CA MET A 37 2.05 -14.45 -5.80
C MET A 37 1.14 -14.03 -6.94
N THR A 38 -0.02 -13.43 -6.63
CA THR A 38 -0.96 -12.93 -7.64
C THR A 38 -0.33 -11.82 -8.49
N MET A 39 0.38 -10.89 -7.85
CA MET A 39 1.16 -9.86 -8.54
C MET A 39 2.27 -10.45 -9.41
N GLY A 40 2.94 -11.50 -8.91
CA GLY A 40 3.94 -12.23 -9.69
C GLY A 40 3.36 -12.88 -10.95
N GLN A 41 2.13 -13.39 -10.89
CA GLN A 41 1.42 -13.93 -12.05
C GLN A 41 1.08 -12.82 -13.07
N GLU A 42 0.55 -11.68 -12.62
CA GLU A 42 0.26 -10.52 -13.48
C GLU A 42 1.53 -10.03 -14.20
N ILE A 43 2.66 -9.94 -13.48
CA ILE A 43 3.95 -9.57 -14.07
C ILE A 43 4.41 -10.61 -15.10
N ALA A 44 4.14 -11.90 -14.86
CA ALA A 44 4.53 -12.99 -15.75
C ALA A 44 3.70 -13.05 -17.06
N GLU A 45 2.55 -12.36 -17.16
CA GLU A 45 1.75 -12.26 -18.39
C GLU A 45 2.46 -11.45 -19.49
N HIS A 46 3.48 -10.68 -19.14
CA HIS A 46 4.27 -9.91 -20.08
C HIS A 46 5.60 -10.59 -20.34
N ASP A 47 6.03 -10.70 -21.60
CA ASP A 47 7.38 -11.22 -21.91
C ASP A 47 8.47 -10.14 -21.82
N ASP A 48 8.11 -8.90 -22.19
CA ASP A 48 9.02 -7.77 -22.23
C ASP A 48 9.35 -7.24 -20.83
N VAL A 49 10.65 -7.13 -20.50
CA VAL A 49 11.13 -6.70 -19.19
C VAL A 49 10.67 -5.27 -18.86
N ALA A 50 10.63 -4.36 -19.83
CA ALA A 50 10.19 -3.00 -19.57
C ALA A 50 8.69 -2.97 -19.19
N ARG A 51 7.84 -3.78 -19.83
CA ARG A 51 6.44 -3.96 -19.44
C ARG A 51 6.29 -4.56 -18.05
N LYS A 52 7.07 -5.59 -17.70
CA LYS A 52 7.12 -6.16 -16.34
C LYS A 52 7.42 -5.09 -15.30
N CYS A 53 8.47 -4.30 -15.53
CA CYS A 53 8.87 -3.22 -14.64
C CYS A 53 7.76 -2.16 -14.49
N ARG A 54 7.05 -1.83 -15.58
CA ARG A 54 5.93 -0.86 -15.54
C ARG A 54 4.75 -1.34 -14.70
N VAL A 55 4.40 -2.63 -14.75
CA VAL A 55 3.35 -3.20 -13.90
C VAL A 55 3.78 -3.17 -12.44
N LEU A 56 4.98 -3.66 -12.15
CA LEU A 56 5.53 -3.65 -10.79
C LEU A 56 5.65 -2.23 -10.22
N GLU A 57 6.14 -1.27 -11.00
CA GLU A 57 6.27 0.13 -10.61
C GLU A 57 4.91 0.72 -10.18
N LYS A 58 3.85 0.48 -10.95
CA LYS A 58 2.51 0.96 -10.60
C LYS A 58 2.05 0.44 -9.24
N ARG A 59 2.30 -0.84 -8.97
CA ARG A 59 1.92 -1.47 -7.69
C ARG A 59 2.74 -0.93 -6.53
N ILE A 60 4.05 -0.77 -6.72
CA ILE A 60 4.95 -0.15 -5.73
C ILE A 60 4.47 1.27 -5.40
N LYS A 61 4.18 2.09 -6.41
CA LYS A 61 3.71 3.46 -6.21
C LYS A 61 2.38 3.51 -5.48
N LEU A 62 1.43 2.63 -5.82
CA LEU A 62 0.15 2.54 -5.11
C LEU A 62 0.36 2.32 -3.60
N TYR A 63 1.24 1.40 -3.22
CA TYR A 63 1.53 1.14 -1.81
C TYR A 63 2.30 2.28 -1.15
N GLN A 64 3.28 2.86 -1.84
CA GLN A 64 4.04 4.01 -1.34
C GLN A 64 3.13 5.22 -1.12
N ASP A 65 2.24 5.53 -2.06
CA ASP A 65 1.27 6.63 -1.94
C ASP A 65 0.33 6.43 -0.75
N ALA A 66 -0.06 5.18 -0.47
CA ALA A 66 -0.88 4.86 0.68
C ALA A 66 -0.14 5.10 2.01
N PHE A 67 1.15 4.77 2.12
CA PHE A 67 1.93 5.06 3.33
C PHE A 67 2.31 6.53 3.45
N LEU A 68 2.65 7.19 2.34
CA LEU A 68 2.98 8.62 2.32
C LEU A 68 1.78 9.51 2.69
N SER A 69 0.55 9.01 2.57
CA SER A 69 -0.64 9.74 3.05
C SER A 69 -0.64 9.98 4.56
N ILE A 70 0.20 9.26 5.33
CA ILE A 70 0.34 9.45 6.79
C ILE A 70 1.14 10.71 7.11
N GLU A 71 2.04 11.13 6.22
CA GLU A 71 2.95 12.27 6.42
C GLU A 71 2.46 13.58 5.78
N LYS A 72 1.39 13.51 4.99
CA LYS A 72 0.78 14.68 4.36
C LYS A 72 -0.22 15.32 5.31
#